data_AF-A0A2V7YNL9-F1
#
_entry.id   AF-A0A2V7YNL9-F1
#
_cell.length_a   1.000
_cell.length_b   1.000
_cell.length_c   1.000
_cell.angle_alpha   90.00
_cell.angle_beta   90.00
_cell.angle_gamma   90.00
#
_symmetry.space_group_name_H-M   'P 1'
#
loop_
_entity.id
_entity.type
_entity.pdbx_description
1 polymer ?
#
loop_
_entity_poly.entity_id
_entity_poly.type
_entity_poly.pdbx_seq_one_letter_code
_entity_poly.pdbx_strand_id
1 'polypeptide(L)'
;ELHTLTRKLEKNRDVTRKLNELQKLAIDLRMVPVGQIFSKVSRSVRKLARELNKDIELVLRGEDTELDKMLVEEISDPLMHIIRNAIDHGIESPTERLAAGKDAKGRVTLTAYQQGNSVVIDVSDDGRGIDPQALRNAAAKRGLPVTEDPYELLFTAGFSTAAEVSEISGRGVGLDVVKKNIQDLKGSIDVLSEVGRGTTFRIILPITLAIIQALIVRAAGQQFAIPLTSVDETLRIHAGEIQTVEAREVLALRHLTLPLMRLADAFMLDTDGDGDRRLFVVVTRSGDKLAGVVVDAIVRQQEIVIKSIGERLARTPGIAGATEIGEGEIVLVIDVASLMEAFGGKARERRAYA
;
A
#
# COMPACT_ATOMS: atom_id res chain seq x y z
N GLU A 1 -48.37 -11.11 -5.40
CA GLU A 1 -47.24 -10.18 -5.12
C GLU A 1 -46.00 -10.88 -4.57
N LEU A 2 -46.13 -11.72 -3.53
CA LEU A 2 -44.98 -12.44 -2.95
C LEU A 2 -44.19 -13.27 -3.99
N HIS A 3 -44.88 -14.10 -4.79
CA HIS A 3 -44.28 -14.91 -5.87
C HIS A 3 -43.56 -14.07 -6.95
N THR A 4 -44.06 -12.88 -7.24
CA THR A 4 -43.46 -11.96 -8.21
C THR A 4 -42.20 -11.32 -7.66
N LEU A 5 -42.16 -11.03 -6.35
CA LEU A 5 -40.96 -10.61 -5.64
C LEU A 5 -39.91 -11.73 -5.60
N THR A 6 -40.32 -12.98 -5.30
CA THR A 6 -39.40 -14.12 -5.23
C THR A 6 -38.72 -14.36 -6.57
N ARG A 7 -39.47 -14.35 -7.69
CA ARG A 7 -38.89 -14.46 -9.04
C ARG A 7 -37.97 -13.30 -9.39
N LYS A 8 -38.28 -12.06 -8.98
CA LYS A 8 -37.38 -10.91 -9.20
C LYS A 8 -36.08 -11.06 -8.40
N LEU A 9 -36.15 -11.56 -7.17
CA LEU A 9 -34.98 -11.82 -6.32
C LEU A 9 -34.11 -12.96 -6.88
N GLU A 10 -34.72 -14.04 -7.36
CA GLU A 10 -34.02 -15.14 -8.04
C GLU A 10 -33.33 -14.67 -9.33
N LYS A 11 -34.03 -13.89 -10.15
CA LYS A 11 -33.46 -13.31 -11.37
C LYS A 11 -32.30 -12.35 -11.08
N ASN A 12 -32.38 -11.56 -10.01
CA ASN A 12 -31.28 -10.71 -9.56
C ASN A 12 -30.09 -11.54 -9.08
N ARG A 13 -30.32 -12.62 -8.32
CA ARG A 13 -29.24 -13.54 -7.89
C ARG A 13 -28.52 -14.18 -9.08
N ASP A 14 -29.25 -14.58 -10.11
CA ASP A 14 -28.66 -15.13 -11.34
C ASP A 14 -27.86 -14.09 -12.11
N VAL A 15 -28.35 -12.84 -12.18
CA VAL A 15 -27.59 -11.72 -12.76
C VAL A 15 -26.31 -11.45 -11.96
N THR A 16 -26.37 -11.41 -10.63
CA THR A 16 -25.19 -11.22 -9.77
C THR A 16 -24.19 -12.37 -9.93
N ARG A 17 -24.64 -13.63 -10.03
CA ARG A 17 -23.74 -14.77 -10.31
C ARG A 17 -23.03 -14.61 -11.65
N LYS A 18 -23.78 -14.28 -12.72
CA LYS A 18 -23.19 -14.07 -14.04
C LYS A 18 -22.23 -12.87 -14.07
N LEU A 19 -22.52 -11.80 -13.34
CA LEU A 19 -21.62 -10.66 -13.20
C LEU A 19 -20.33 -11.06 -12.47
N ASN A 20 -20.41 -11.85 -11.40
CA ASN A 20 -19.23 -12.35 -10.70
C ASN A 20 -18.39 -13.29 -11.58
N GLU A 21 -19.03 -14.13 -12.40
CA GLU A 21 -18.34 -14.98 -13.38
C GLU A 21 -17.62 -14.15 -14.44
N LEU A 22 -18.29 -13.14 -15.01
CA LEU A 22 -17.67 -12.22 -15.96
C LEU A 22 -16.51 -11.43 -15.33
N GLN A 23 -16.67 -10.99 -14.08
CA GLN A 23 -15.62 -10.30 -13.34
C GLN A 23 -14.42 -11.21 -13.11
N LYS A 24 -14.64 -12.48 -12.77
CA LYS A 24 -13.57 -13.47 -12.62
C LYS A 24 -12.83 -13.71 -13.94
N LEU A 25 -13.57 -13.91 -15.03
CA LEU A 25 -13.00 -14.01 -16.38
C LEU A 25 -12.18 -12.76 -16.75
N ALA A 26 -12.63 -11.57 -16.38
CA ALA A 26 -11.90 -10.31 -16.63
C ALA A 26 -10.62 -10.19 -15.78
N ILE A 27 -10.61 -10.77 -14.57
CA ILE A 27 -9.39 -10.89 -13.75
C ILE A 27 -8.41 -11.83 -14.43
N ASP A 28 -8.86 -13.01 -14.85
CA ASP A 28 -8.03 -14.05 -15.49
C ASP A 28 -7.36 -13.51 -16.77
N LEU A 29 -8.04 -12.65 -17.55
CA LEU A 29 -7.49 -12.02 -18.76
C LEU A 29 -6.30 -11.06 -18.51
N ARG A 30 -6.13 -10.58 -17.28
CA ARG A 30 -5.04 -9.66 -16.90
C ARG A 30 -3.89 -10.37 -16.21
N MET A 31 -4.06 -11.64 -15.87
CA MET A 31 -3.02 -12.43 -15.22
C MET A 31 -1.85 -12.66 -16.17
N VAL A 32 -0.64 -12.55 -15.63
CA VAL A 32 0.59 -12.85 -16.33
C VAL A 32 1.49 -13.71 -15.44
N PRO A 33 2.31 -14.60 -16.03
CA PRO A 33 3.23 -15.43 -15.25
C PRO A 33 4.33 -14.57 -14.61
N VAL A 34 4.63 -14.84 -13.34
CA VAL A 34 5.70 -14.16 -12.58
C VAL A 34 7.11 -14.41 -13.16
N GLY A 35 7.28 -15.44 -14.00
CA GLY A 35 8.54 -15.77 -14.67
C GLY A 35 9.18 -14.61 -15.46
N GLN A 36 8.38 -13.63 -15.90
CA GLN A 36 8.90 -12.41 -16.53
C GLN A 36 9.84 -11.63 -15.60
N ILE A 37 9.49 -11.54 -14.31
CA ILE A 37 10.32 -10.90 -13.28
C ILE A 37 11.55 -11.76 -12.98
N PHE A 38 11.37 -13.07 -12.87
CA PHE A 38 12.48 -13.99 -12.54
C PHE A 38 13.59 -13.95 -13.60
N SER A 39 13.22 -13.74 -14.86
CA SER A 39 14.17 -13.49 -15.95
C SER A 39 15.00 -12.21 -15.74
N LYS A 40 14.37 -11.13 -15.27
CA LYS A 40 15.05 -9.85 -14.95
C LYS A 40 15.96 -10.00 -13.72
N VAL A 41 15.48 -10.70 -12.69
CA VAL A 41 16.28 -11.05 -11.50
C VAL A 41 17.50 -11.87 -11.90
N SER A 42 17.34 -12.91 -12.72
CA SER A 42 18.42 -13.79 -13.16
C SER A 42 19.56 -13.07 -13.88
N ARG A 43 19.25 -12.03 -14.67
CA ARG A 43 20.27 -11.18 -15.30
C ARG A 43 21.03 -10.35 -14.26
N SER A 44 20.32 -9.84 -13.27
CA SER A 44 20.87 -8.96 -12.25
C SER A 44 21.72 -9.74 -11.23
N VAL A 45 21.28 -10.93 -10.80
CA VAL A 45 22.07 -11.86 -9.97
C VAL A 45 23.41 -12.15 -10.63
N ARG A 46 23.42 -12.51 -11.92
CA ARG A 46 24.66 -12.75 -12.68
C ARG A 46 25.57 -11.53 -12.81
N LYS A 47 25.03 -10.32 -12.74
CA LYS A 47 25.81 -9.08 -12.75
C LYS A 47 26.43 -8.83 -11.37
N LEU A 48 25.63 -8.89 -10.30
CA LEU A 48 26.09 -8.69 -8.92
C LEU A 48 27.11 -9.75 -8.49
N ALA A 49 26.88 -11.02 -8.84
CA ALA A 49 27.80 -12.12 -8.53
C ALA A 49 29.21 -11.84 -9.09
N ARG A 50 29.29 -11.26 -10.31
CA ARG A 50 30.56 -10.86 -10.93
C ARG A 50 31.16 -9.62 -10.28
N GLU A 51 30.36 -8.61 -9.98
CA GLU A 51 30.82 -7.38 -9.33
C GLU A 51 31.38 -7.63 -7.93
N LEU A 52 30.78 -8.56 -7.18
CA LEU A 52 31.16 -8.91 -5.80
C LEU A 52 32.09 -10.13 -5.71
N ASN A 53 32.48 -10.71 -6.85
CA ASN A 53 33.32 -11.90 -6.95
C ASN A 53 32.83 -13.08 -6.10
N LYS A 54 31.51 -13.36 -6.14
CA LYS A 54 30.85 -14.48 -5.45
C LYS A 54 30.33 -15.49 -6.48
N ASP A 55 30.52 -16.79 -6.24
CA ASP A 55 29.88 -17.84 -7.05
C ASP A 55 28.49 -18.16 -6.49
N ILE A 56 27.46 -18.02 -7.33
CA ILE A 56 26.06 -18.07 -6.90
C ILE A 56 25.25 -18.95 -7.86
N GLU A 57 24.57 -19.94 -7.29
CA GLU A 57 23.52 -20.72 -7.94
C GLU A 57 22.16 -20.04 -7.71
N LEU A 58 21.49 -19.69 -8.80
CA LEU A 58 20.11 -19.20 -8.76
C LEU A 58 19.15 -20.34 -9.12
N VAL A 59 18.24 -20.66 -8.20
CA VAL A 59 17.19 -21.66 -8.38
C VAL A 59 15.84 -20.95 -8.50
N LEU A 60 15.11 -21.21 -9.58
CA LEU A 60 13.78 -20.64 -9.82
C LEU A 60 12.73 -21.75 -9.73
N ARG A 61 11.61 -21.48 -9.06
CA ARG A 61 10.48 -22.41 -8.91
C ARG A 61 9.16 -21.67 -9.04
N GLY A 62 8.19 -22.26 -9.75
CA GLY A 62 6.85 -21.70 -9.93
C GLY A 62 6.80 -20.48 -10.84
N GLU A 63 7.63 -20.44 -11.89
CA GLU A 63 7.66 -19.37 -12.90
C GLU A 63 6.32 -19.17 -13.62
N ASP A 64 5.51 -20.21 -13.66
CA ASP A 64 4.16 -20.29 -14.21
C ASP A 64 3.08 -19.73 -13.28
N THR A 65 3.42 -19.39 -12.02
CA THR A 65 2.47 -18.78 -11.09
C THR A 65 1.94 -17.47 -11.67
N GLU A 66 0.64 -17.34 -11.74
CA GLU A 66 -0.05 -16.20 -12.31
C GLU A 66 -0.30 -15.10 -11.28
N LEU A 67 -0.11 -13.84 -11.69
CA LEU A 67 -0.35 -12.65 -10.88
C LEU A 67 -0.84 -11.49 -11.77
N ASP A 68 -1.59 -10.54 -11.21
CA ASP A 68 -2.00 -9.33 -11.93
C ASP A 68 -0.80 -8.61 -12.55
N LYS A 69 -0.90 -8.26 -13.84
CA LYS A 69 0.16 -7.55 -14.58
C LYS A 69 0.69 -6.30 -13.85
N MET A 70 -0.19 -5.50 -13.23
CA MET A 70 0.23 -4.32 -12.47
C MET A 70 1.02 -4.70 -11.23
N LEU A 71 0.59 -5.74 -10.50
CA LEU A 71 1.31 -6.25 -9.33
C LEU A 71 2.69 -6.78 -9.74
N VAL A 72 2.79 -7.44 -10.89
CA VAL A 72 4.05 -7.93 -11.48
C VAL A 72 5.01 -6.79 -11.81
N GLU A 73 4.52 -5.68 -12.36
CA GLU A 73 5.33 -4.50 -12.66
C GLU A 73 5.83 -3.82 -11.39
N GLU A 74 4.95 -3.59 -10.42
CA GLU A 74 5.27 -2.89 -9.15
C GLU A 74 6.15 -3.74 -8.20
N ILE A 75 5.98 -5.06 -8.15
CA ILE A 75 6.78 -5.93 -7.26
C ILE A 75 8.22 -6.15 -7.77
N SER A 76 8.50 -5.82 -9.04
CA SER A 76 9.83 -6.00 -9.61
C SER A 76 10.92 -5.30 -8.82
N ASP A 77 10.69 -4.07 -8.36
CA ASP A 77 11.71 -3.27 -7.67
C ASP A 77 11.96 -3.75 -6.23
N PRO A 78 10.92 -4.02 -5.40
CA PRO A 78 11.09 -4.69 -4.10
C PRO A 78 11.85 -6.02 -4.18
N LEU A 79 11.52 -6.90 -5.13
CA LEU A 79 12.21 -8.19 -5.30
C LEU A 79 13.68 -8.00 -5.67
N MET A 80 13.96 -7.06 -6.58
CA MET A 80 15.33 -6.72 -6.96
C MET A 80 16.17 -6.23 -5.78
N HIS A 81 15.55 -5.47 -4.87
CA HIS A 81 16.22 -4.98 -3.67
C HIS A 81 16.53 -6.11 -2.68
N ILE A 82 15.56 -6.98 -2.40
CA ILE A 82 15.74 -8.14 -1.51
C ILE A 82 16.86 -9.05 -2.03
N ILE A 83 16.86 -9.34 -3.34
CA ILE A 83 17.91 -10.15 -3.97
C ILE A 83 19.29 -9.52 -3.84
N ARG A 84 19.39 -8.19 -4.00
CA ARG A 84 20.66 -7.49 -3.80
C ARG A 84 21.14 -7.67 -2.37
N ASN A 85 20.28 -7.50 -1.37
CA ASN A 85 20.65 -7.66 0.04
C ASN A 85 21.09 -9.10 0.36
N ALA A 86 20.38 -10.09 -0.19
CA ALA A 86 20.77 -11.49 -0.07
C ALA A 86 22.17 -11.74 -0.65
N ILE A 87 22.49 -11.16 -1.81
CA ILE A 87 23.80 -11.37 -2.45
C ILE A 87 24.92 -10.56 -1.80
N ASP A 88 24.68 -9.30 -1.47
CA ASP A 88 25.69 -8.38 -0.94
C ASP A 88 26.04 -8.73 0.51
N HIS A 89 25.01 -8.85 1.36
CA HIS A 89 25.18 -9.02 2.80
C HIS A 89 24.90 -10.45 3.30
N GLY A 90 23.96 -11.16 2.66
CA GLY A 90 23.58 -12.52 3.06
C GLY A 90 24.66 -13.55 2.74
N ILE A 91 24.94 -13.75 1.44
CA ILE A 91 25.90 -14.73 0.92
C ILE A 91 27.32 -14.29 1.28
N GLU A 92 28.06 -15.17 1.95
CA GLU A 92 29.46 -14.94 2.32
C GLU A 92 30.40 -15.15 1.12
N SER A 93 31.64 -14.67 1.22
CA SER A 93 32.67 -14.95 0.21
C SER A 93 32.99 -16.46 0.15
N PRO A 94 33.48 -16.99 -0.99
CA PRO A 94 33.81 -18.42 -1.11
C PRO A 94 34.76 -18.91 0.01
N THR A 95 35.72 -18.07 0.43
CA THR A 95 36.66 -18.36 1.51
C THR A 95 35.97 -18.44 2.88
N GLU A 96 35.07 -17.50 3.18
CA GLU A 96 34.30 -17.51 4.44
C GLU A 96 33.33 -18.71 4.48
N ARG A 97 32.72 -19.06 3.35
CA ARG A 97 31.81 -20.21 3.23
C ARG A 97 32.52 -21.52 3.52
N LEU A 98 33.67 -21.74 2.91
CA LEU A 98 34.49 -22.93 3.17
C LEU A 98 34.95 -22.99 4.64
N ALA A 99 35.33 -21.86 5.23
CA ALA A 99 35.70 -21.79 6.65
C ALA A 99 34.51 -22.12 7.58
N ALA A 100 33.28 -21.79 7.17
CA ALA A 100 32.04 -22.13 7.86
C ALA A 100 31.52 -23.55 7.54
N GLY A 101 32.23 -24.35 6.72
CA GLY A 101 31.84 -25.70 6.32
C GLY A 101 30.70 -25.75 5.29
N LYS A 102 30.45 -24.66 4.57
CA LYS A 102 29.44 -24.55 3.52
C LYS A 102 30.06 -24.79 2.14
N ASP A 103 29.20 -25.05 1.14
CA ASP A 103 29.61 -25.09 -0.27
C ASP A 103 30.18 -23.74 -0.70
N ALA A 104 31.25 -23.73 -1.49
CA ALA A 104 31.87 -22.50 -2.01
C ALA A 104 30.89 -21.68 -2.86
N LYS A 105 29.94 -22.34 -3.53
CA LYS A 105 28.86 -21.73 -4.29
C LYS A 105 27.69 -21.42 -3.38
N GLY A 106 27.33 -20.14 -3.26
CA GLY A 106 26.13 -19.69 -2.55
C GLY A 106 24.86 -20.06 -3.32
N ARG A 107 23.75 -20.30 -2.64
CA ARG A 107 22.46 -20.59 -3.27
C ARG A 107 21.44 -19.52 -2.95
N VAL A 108 20.81 -18.99 -3.99
CA VAL A 108 19.64 -18.11 -3.89
C VAL A 108 18.47 -18.79 -4.60
N THR A 109 17.34 -18.93 -3.91
CA THR A 109 16.14 -19.58 -4.42
C THR A 109 14.99 -18.58 -4.48
N LEU A 110 14.37 -18.43 -5.64
CA LEU A 110 13.08 -17.75 -5.78
C LEU A 110 11.99 -18.79 -6.01
N THR A 111 11.00 -18.81 -5.14
CA THR A 111 9.83 -19.68 -5.28
C THR A 111 8.59 -18.81 -5.31
N ALA A 112 7.74 -18.99 -6.32
CA ALA A 112 6.39 -18.45 -6.32
C ALA A 112 5.37 -19.60 -6.29
N TYR A 113 4.30 -19.41 -5.53
CA TYR A 113 3.17 -20.35 -5.51
C TYR A 113 1.89 -19.65 -5.06
N GLN A 114 0.75 -20.16 -5.51
CA GLN A 114 -0.55 -19.67 -5.06
C GLN A 114 -0.95 -20.35 -3.74
N GLN A 115 -1.38 -19.56 -2.77
CA GLN A 115 -1.92 -20.02 -1.49
C GLN A 115 -3.26 -19.33 -1.22
N GLY A 116 -4.36 -20.03 -1.46
CA GLY A 116 -5.71 -19.47 -1.32
C GLY A 116 -5.96 -18.33 -2.31
N ASN A 117 -6.29 -17.14 -1.78
CA ASN A 117 -6.53 -15.92 -2.58
C ASN A 117 -5.29 -15.01 -2.69
N SER A 118 -4.12 -15.55 -2.37
CA SER A 118 -2.85 -14.83 -2.38
C SER A 118 -1.80 -15.58 -3.19
N VAL A 119 -0.86 -14.84 -3.75
CA VAL A 119 0.39 -15.36 -4.31
C VAL A 119 1.49 -15.14 -3.28
N VAL A 120 2.22 -16.20 -2.96
CA VAL A 120 3.38 -16.16 -2.08
C VAL A 120 4.64 -16.21 -2.93
N ILE A 121 5.55 -15.27 -2.67
CA ILE A 121 6.88 -15.22 -3.30
C ILE A 121 7.92 -15.28 -2.19
N ASP A 122 8.63 -16.40 -2.10
CA ASP A 122 9.74 -16.62 -1.18
C ASP A 122 11.07 -16.34 -1.88
N VAL A 123 11.87 -15.44 -1.31
CA VAL A 123 13.27 -15.19 -1.68
C VAL A 123 14.16 -15.72 -0.57
N SER A 124 14.86 -16.81 -0.84
CA SER A 124 15.65 -17.56 0.15
C SER A 124 17.12 -17.60 -0.23
N ASP A 125 18.02 -17.40 0.74
CA ASP A 125 19.46 -17.58 0.60
C ASP A 125 19.99 -18.54 1.68
N ASP A 126 21.14 -19.17 1.40
CA ASP A 126 21.86 -20.05 2.33
C ASP A 126 23.05 -19.35 3.02
N GLY A 127 22.96 -18.03 3.15
CA GLY A 127 24.01 -17.17 3.65
C GLY A 127 24.17 -17.22 5.16
N ARG A 128 24.79 -16.18 5.72
CA ARG A 128 25.12 -16.12 7.15
C ARG A 128 23.91 -16.02 8.08
N GLY A 129 22.72 -15.74 7.53
CA GLY A 129 21.53 -15.43 8.30
C GLY A 129 21.63 -14.11 9.05
N ILE A 130 20.57 -13.75 9.76
CA ILE A 130 20.48 -12.48 10.49
C ILE A 130 20.53 -12.78 11.99
N ASP A 131 21.49 -12.17 12.69
CA ASP A 131 21.63 -12.32 14.15
C ASP A 131 20.57 -11.47 14.90
N PRO A 132 19.61 -12.10 15.59
CA PRO A 132 18.58 -11.39 16.35
C PRO A 132 19.15 -10.52 17.47
N GLN A 133 20.26 -10.96 18.10
CA GLN A 133 20.87 -10.22 19.20
C GLN A 133 21.61 -8.99 18.66
N ALA A 134 22.27 -9.10 17.52
CA ALA A 134 22.87 -7.95 16.84
C ALA A 134 21.81 -6.90 16.46
N LEU A 135 20.64 -7.33 15.98
CA LEU A 135 19.51 -6.42 15.70
C LEU A 135 19.02 -5.69 16.95
N ARG A 136 18.77 -6.42 18.05
CA ARG A 136 18.34 -5.81 19.33
C ARG A 136 19.38 -4.83 19.86
N ASN A 137 20.66 -5.17 19.79
CA ASN A 137 21.75 -4.31 20.23
C ASN A 137 21.85 -3.03 19.36
N ALA A 138 21.68 -3.16 18.05
CA ALA A 138 21.68 -2.03 17.12
C ALA A 138 20.46 -1.10 17.35
N ALA A 139 19.28 -1.67 17.64
CA ALA A 139 18.09 -0.92 17.99
C ALA A 139 18.25 -0.16 19.32
N ALA A 140 18.79 -0.82 20.36
CA ALA A 140 19.04 -0.20 21.66
C ALA A 140 19.99 1.00 21.57
N LYS A 141 21.07 0.90 20.77
CA LYS A 141 22.00 2.03 20.53
C LYS A 141 21.34 3.23 19.85
N ARG A 142 20.25 3.02 19.11
CA ARG A 142 19.51 4.05 18.37
C ARG A 142 18.26 4.54 19.10
N GLY A 143 18.01 4.06 20.32
CA GLY A 143 16.82 4.43 21.10
C GLY A 143 15.50 3.90 20.52
N LEU A 144 15.55 2.86 19.68
CA LEU A 144 14.35 2.23 19.12
C LEU A 144 13.76 1.23 20.14
N PRO A 145 12.42 1.13 20.23
CA PRO A 145 11.77 0.17 21.12
C PRO A 145 12.13 -1.27 20.71
N VAL A 146 12.38 -2.11 21.70
CA VAL A 146 12.66 -3.54 21.48
C VAL A 146 11.33 -4.23 21.17
N THR A 147 11.18 -4.72 19.95
CA THR A 147 10.03 -5.51 19.50
C THR A 147 10.15 -6.97 19.96
N GLU A 148 9.04 -7.69 20.08
CA GLU A 148 9.06 -9.13 20.36
C GLU A 148 9.74 -9.89 19.21
N ASP A 149 9.32 -9.61 17.97
CA ASP A 149 9.99 -10.07 16.75
C ASP A 149 11.14 -9.11 16.37
N PRO A 150 12.41 -9.53 16.50
CA PRO A 150 13.55 -8.68 16.19
C PRO A 150 13.67 -8.38 14.70
N TYR A 151 13.10 -9.19 13.81
CA TYR A 151 13.19 -8.96 12.36
C TYR A 151 12.34 -7.78 11.90
N GLU A 152 11.32 -7.38 12.65
CA GLU A 152 10.56 -6.16 12.38
C GLU A 152 11.45 -4.91 12.37
N LEU A 153 12.54 -4.93 13.15
CA LEU A 153 13.50 -3.83 13.23
C LEU A 153 14.16 -3.55 11.88
N LEU A 154 14.32 -4.57 11.02
CA LEU A 154 14.87 -4.43 9.66
C LEU A 154 14.07 -3.45 8.81
N PHE A 155 12.78 -3.32 9.08
CA PHE A 155 11.87 -2.47 8.32
C PHE A 155 11.68 -1.09 8.95
N THR A 156 12.44 -0.75 9.98
CA THR A 156 12.38 0.57 10.61
C THR A 156 13.13 1.60 9.77
N ALA A 157 12.56 2.79 9.60
CA ALA A 157 13.16 3.83 8.76
C ALA A 157 14.58 4.19 9.21
N GLY A 158 15.52 4.21 8.26
CA GLY A 158 16.94 4.48 8.54
C GLY A 158 17.67 3.39 9.32
N PHE A 159 17.06 2.21 9.50
CA PHE A 159 17.71 1.08 10.14
C PHE A 159 18.61 0.34 9.14
N SER A 160 19.92 0.44 9.34
CA SER A 160 20.93 -0.40 8.68
C SER A 160 21.87 -0.97 9.73
N THR A 161 22.24 -2.24 9.56
CA THR A 161 23.25 -2.92 10.40
C THR A 161 24.68 -2.63 9.95
N ALA A 162 24.88 -2.02 8.77
CA ALA A 162 26.19 -1.64 8.28
C ALA A 162 26.75 -0.44 9.06
N ALA A 163 28.03 -0.53 9.46
CA ALA A 163 28.74 0.55 10.14
C ALA A 163 29.10 1.72 9.21
N GLU A 164 29.07 1.50 7.90
CA GLU A 164 29.32 2.50 6.86
C GLU A 164 28.13 2.56 5.90
N VAL A 165 27.68 3.77 5.58
CA VAL A 165 26.73 4.01 4.49
C VAL A 165 27.51 3.78 3.20
N SER A 166 27.35 2.63 2.55
CA SER A 166 28.02 2.41 1.27
C SER A 166 27.45 3.39 0.24
N GLU A 167 28.31 4.23 -0.33
CA GLU A 167 27.96 5.28 -1.30
C GLU A 167 27.44 4.75 -2.65
N ILE A 168 27.28 3.44 -2.81
CA ILE A 168 26.91 2.81 -4.08
C ILE A 168 25.39 2.80 -4.29
N SER A 169 24.60 3.04 -3.24
CA SER A 169 23.14 3.15 -3.34
C SER A 169 22.70 4.61 -3.32
N GLY A 170 22.97 5.34 -4.40
CA GLY A 170 22.64 6.77 -4.60
C GLY A 170 21.14 7.14 -4.56
N ARG A 171 20.28 6.36 -3.89
CA ARG A 171 18.88 6.68 -3.57
C ARG A 171 18.44 6.31 -2.15
N GLY A 172 19.29 5.72 -1.30
CA GLY A 172 18.93 5.47 0.10
C GLY A 172 17.67 4.60 0.28
N VAL A 173 17.52 3.54 -0.52
CA VAL A 173 16.38 2.61 -0.40
C VAL A 173 16.73 1.57 0.66
N GLY A 174 16.10 1.62 1.82
CA GLY A 174 16.20 0.59 2.86
C GLY A 174 15.10 -0.47 2.73
N LEU A 175 15.15 -1.47 3.60
CA LEU A 175 14.08 -2.47 3.72
C LEU A 175 12.75 -1.84 4.16
N ASP A 176 12.77 -0.67 4.79
CA ASP A 176 11.59 0.15 5.10
C ASP A 176 10.81 0.54 3.84
N VAL A 177 11.50 0.96 2.78
CA VAL A 177 10.88 1.27 1.47
C VAL A 177 10.31 0.00 0.83
N VAL A 178 11.02 -1.12 0.92
CA VAL A 178 10.54 -2.43 0.43
C VAL A 178 9.22 -2.82 1.14
N LYS A 179 9.16 -2.71 2.47
CA LYS A 179 7.94 -3.00 3.23
C LYS A 179 6.80 -2.08 2.83
N LYS A 180 7.06 -0.77 2.71
CA LYS A 180 6.05 0.20 2.30
C LYS A 180 5.48 -0.13 0.90
N ASN A 181 6.34 -0.41 -0.07
CA ASN A 181 5.91 -0.75 -1.43
C ASN A 181 5.04 -2.02 -1.43
N ILE A 182 5.40 -3.04 -0.65
CA ILE A 182 4.59 -4.25 -0.52
C ILE A 182 3.23 -3.97 0.15
N GLN A 183 3.20 -3.11 1.18
CA GLN A 183 1.97 -2.68 1.83
C GLN A 183 1.05 -1.85 0.93
N ASP A 184 1.62 -1.01 0.06
CA ASP A 184 0.87 -0.24 -0.95
C ASP A 184 0.17 -1.17 -1.95
N LEU A 185 0.77 -2.33 -2.23
CA LEU A 185 0.17 -3.43 -3.01
C LEU A 185 -0.83 -4.27 -2.21
N LYS A 186 -1.17 -3.86 -0.97
CA LYS A 186 -2.01 -4.60 -0.01
C LYS A 186 -1.45 -5.98 0.33
N GLY A 187 -0.14 -6.15 0.21
CA GLY A 187 0.58 -7.35 0.62
C GLY A 187 1.20 -7.25 2.00
N SER A 188 1.84 -8.34 2.41
CA SER A 188 2.69 -8.40 3.61
C SER A 188 4.05 -8.97 3.27
N ILE A 189 5.04 -8.68 4.12
CA ILE A 189 6.38 -9.26 4.05
C ILE A 189 6.81 -9.74 5.43
N ASP A 190 7.26 -10.98 5.50
CA ASP A 190 7.78 -11.63 6.68
C ASP A 190 9.22 -12.07 6.46
N VAL A 191 9.99 -12.20 7.54
CA VAL A 191 11.40 -12.65 7.48
C VAL A 191 11.56 -13.87 8.36
N LEU A 192 12.07 -14.95 7.78
CA LEU A 192 12.50 -16.14 8.50
C LEU A 192 14.00 -16.27 8.35
N SER A 193 14.75 -16.23 9.44
CA SER A 193 16.21 -16.39 9.37
C SER A 193 16.74 -17.22 10.51
N GLU A 194 17.81 -17.96 10.23
CA GLU A 194 18.59 -18.71 11.21
C GLU A 194 20.07 -18.45 10.95
N VAL A 195 20.80 -18.07 12.01
CA VAL A 195 22.24 -17.74 11.94
C VAL A 195 23.01 -18.96 11.42
N GLY A 196 23.83 -18.74 10.40
CA GLY A 196 24.60 -19.77 9.72
C GLY A 196 23.82 -20.62 8.73
N ARG A 197 22.48 -20.50 8.64
CA ARG A 197 21.65 -21.26 7.68
C ARG A 197 21.05 -20.40 6.58
N GLY A 198 20.91 -19.10 6.80
CA GLY A 198 20.48 -18.13 5.80
C GLY A 198 19.19 -17.41 6.17
N THR A 199 18.57 -16.79 5.18
CA THR A 199 17.41 -15.92 5.34
C THR A 199 16.39 -16.20 4.25
N THR A 200 15.11 -16.10 4.60
CA THR A 200 13.97 -16.16 3.67
C THR A 200 13.08 -14.95 3.90
N PHE A 201 12.95 -14.12 2.87
CA PHE A 201 11.93 -13.08 2.80
C PHE A 201 10.71 -13.66 2.12
N ARG A 202 9.58 -13.68 2.85
CA ARG A 202 8.29 -14.17 2.36
C ARG A 202 7.40 -13.00 2.05
N ILE A 203 7.04 -12.84 0.78
CA ILE A 203 6.12 -11.80 0.33
C ILE A 203 4.78 -12.46 0.04
N ILE A 204 3.70 -11.91 0.59
CA ILE A 204 2.33 -12.38 0.35
C ILE A 204 1.58 -11.25 -0.34
N LEU A 205 1.16 -11.47 -1.58
CA LEU A 205 0.39 -10.51 -2.36
C LEU A 205 -1.02 -11.04 -2.62
N PRO A 206 -2.06 -10.20 -2.61
CA PRO A 206 -3.36 -10.62 -3.11
C PRO A 206 -3.26 -10.92 -4.62
N ILE A 207 -4.05 -11.88 -5.11
CA ILE A 207 -4.06 -12.22 -6.56
C ILE A 207 -4.49 -11.02 -7.42
N THR A 208 -5.32 -10.14 -6.86
CA THR A 208 -5.88 -8.97 -7.56
C THR A 208 -5.63 -7.70 -6.77
N LEU A 209 -5.39 -6.59 -7.47
CA LEU A 209 -5.56 -5.27 -6.87
C LEU A 209 -6.98 -5.14 -6.30
N ALA A 210 -7.08 -4.67 -5.06
CA ALA A 210 -8.35 -4.59 -4.36
C ALA A 210 -9.31 -3.63 -5.09
N ILE A 211 -10.35 -4.19 -5.71
CA ILE A 211 -11.50 -3.42 -6.16
C ILE A 211 -12.25 -2.98 -4.91
N ILE A 212 -12.39 -1.67 -4.73
CA ILE A 212 -13.19 -1.12 -3.64
C ILE A 212 -14.36 -0.33 -4.23
N GLN A 213 -15.44 -0.25 -3.46
CA GLN A 213 -16.53 0.64 -3.80
C GLN A 213 -16.23 2.04 -3.25
N ALA A 214 -16.38 3.05 -4.09
CA ALA A 214 -16.18 4.44 -3.73
C ALA A 214 -17.37 5.31 -4.14
N LEU A 215 -17.57 6.38 -3.39
CA LEU A 215 -18.48 7.46 -3.72
C LEU A 215 -17.70 8.50 -4.54
N ILE A 216 -18.12 8.71 -5.78
CA ILE A 216 -17.58 9.75 -6.64
C ILE A 216 -18.29 11.06 -6.30
N VAL A 217 -17.52 12.05 -5.88
CA VAL A 217 -17.99 13.36 -5.44
C VAL A 217 -17.34 14.46 -6.27
N ARG A 218 -17.95 15.64 -6.31
CA ARG A 218 -17.43 16.81 -6.99
C ARG A 218 -17.13 17.92 -5.99
N ALA A 219 -15.96 18.54 -6.09
CA ALA A 219 -15.59 19.73 -5.33
C ALA A 219 -14.80 20.69 -6.24
N ALA A 220 -15.17 21.97 -6.25
CA ALA A 220 -14.62 22.99 -7.14
C ALA A 220 -14.57 22.55 -8.61
N GLY A 221 -15.63 21.86 -9.08
CA GLY A 221 -15.70 21.34 -10.44
C GLY A 221 -14.90 20.05 -10.73
N GLN A 222 -14.01 19.63 -9.83
CA GLN A 222 -13.18 18.42 -9.96
C GLN A 222 -13.82 17.19 -9.29
N GLN A 223 -13.58 15.99 -9.84
CA GLN A 223 -14.08 14.73 -9.25
C GLN A 223 -13.05 14.09 -8.31
N PHE A 224 -13.54 13.56 -7.19
CA PHE A 224 -12.77 12.81 -6.19
C PHE A 224 -13.51 11.52 -5.85
N ALA A 225 -12.76 10.52 -5.37
CA ALA A 225 -13.33 9.25 -4.93
C ALA A 225 -13.14 9.08 -3.42
N ILE A 226 -14.22 8.91 -2.67
CA ILE A 226 -14.19 8.61 -1.22
C ILE A 226 -14.53 7.13 -1.02
N PRO A 227 -13.66 6.30 -0.44
CA PRO A 227 -13.96 4.90 -0.16
C PRO A 227 -15.23 4.74 0.68
N LEU A 228 -16.18 3.92 0.22
CA LEU A 228 -17.46 3.75 0.94
C LEU A 228 -17.29 3.11 2.31
N THR A 229 -16.21 2.36 2.53
CA THR A 229 -15.85 1.82 3.86
C THR A 229 -15.62 2.90 4.91
N SER A 230 -15.35 4.14 4.49
CA SER A 230 -15.17 5.30 5.37
C SER A 230 -16.41 6.19 5.48
N VAL A 231 -17.49 5.90 4.73
CA VAL A 231 -18.71 6.73 4.66
C VAL A 231 -19.80 6.12 5.56
N ASP A 232 -20.32 6.91 6.48
CA ASP A 232 -21.41 6.53 7.41
C ASP A 232 -22.78 6.90 6.81
N GLU A 233 -22.95 8.18 6.44
CA GLU A 233 -24.14 8.66 5.76
C GLU A 233 -23.82 9.87 4.86
N THR A 234 -24.77 10.26 4.00
CA THR A 234 -24.65 11.48 3.17
C THR A 234 -25.84 12.39 3.43
N LEU A 235 -25.56 13.68 3.57
CA LEU A 235 -26.54 14.71 3.89
C LEU A 235 -26.54 15.76 2.79
N ARG A 236 -27.71 16.35 2.54
CA ARG A 236 -27.84 17.53 1.69
C ARG A 236 -28.30 18.69 2.56
N ILE A 237 -27.50 19.75 2.60
CA ILE A 237 -27.72 20.90 3.47
C ILE A 237 -27.70 22.20 2.67
N HIS A 238 -28.26 23.25 3.26
CA HIS A 238 -28.05 24.63 2.85
C HIS A 238 -26.81 25.19 3.56
N ALA A 239 -26.06 26.08 2.90
CA ALA A 239 -24.87 26.71 3.47
C ALA A 239 -25.16 27.42 4.81
N GLY A 240 -26.36 27.97 4.99
CA GLY A 240 -26.77 28.61 6.25
C GLY A 240 -26.99 27.65 7.44
N GLU A 241 -26.99 26.33 7.22
CA GLU A 241 -27.03 25.34 8.29
C GLU A 241 -25.65 25.10 8.92
N ILE A 242 -24.58 25.54 8.25
CA ILE A 242 -23.20 25.45 8.75
C ILE A 242 -22.98 26.55 9.79
N GLN A 243 -22.57 26.14 10.98
CA GLN A 243 -22.21 27.06 12.06
C GLN A 243 -20.70 27.11 12.22
N THR A 244 -20.17 28.23 12.71
CA THR A 244 -18.74 28.35 13.04
C THR A 244 -18.55 28.44 14.55
N VAL A 245 -17.78 27.50 15.11
CA VAL A 245 -17.42 27.46 16.54
C VAL A 245 -15.90 27.39 16.64
N GLU A 246 -15.28 28.31 17.39
CA GLU A 246 -13.81 28.37 17.56
C GLU A 246 -13.02 28.30 16.23
N ALA A 247 -13.49 29.04 15.22
CA ALA A 247 -12.94 29.08 13.86
C ALA A 247 -13.01 27.74 13.09
N ARG A 248 -13.94 26.85 13.47
CA ARG A 248 -14.23 25.60 12.75
C ARG A 248 -15.68 25.56 12.33
N GLU A 249 -15.91 25.15 11.09
CA GLU A 249 -17.25 24.85 10.62
C GLU A 249 -17.76 23.55 11.26
N VAL A 250 -19.01 23.58 11.71
CA VAL A 250 -19.69 22.46 12.34
C VAL A 250 -21.13 22.36 11.83
N LEU A 251 -21.65 21.14 11.80
CA LEU A 251 -23.06 20.85 11.53
C LEU A 251 -23.68 20.17 12.74
N ALA A 252 -24.85 20.62 13.15
CA ALA A 252 -25.65 19.92 14.15
C ALA A 252 -26.27 18.66 13.52
N LEU A 253 -25.71 17.49 13.82
CA LEU A 253 -26.21 16.21 13.34
C LEU A 253 -26.82 15.44 14.50
N ARG A 254 -28.15 15.53 14.61
CA ARG A 254 -28.95 14.94 15.72
C ARG A 254 -28.49 15.51 17.08
N HIS A 255 -27.78 14.71 17.89
CA HIS A 255 -27.26 15.12 19.20
C HIS A 255 -25.73 15.34 19.19
N LEU A 256 -25.12 15.32 18.01
CA LEU A 256 -23.67 15.46 17.84
C LEU A 256 -23.35 16.76 17.09
N THR A 257 -22.26 17.40 17.50
CA THR A 257 -21.64 18.49 16.74
C THR A 257 -20.63 17.88 15.79
N LEU A 258 -20.99 17.79 14.50
CA LEU A 258 -20.14 17.20 13.48
C LEU A 258 -19.14 18.25 12.96
N PRO A 259 -17.82 18.08 13.16
CA PRO A 259 -16.85 18.98 12.55
C PRO A 259 -16.86 18.81 11.02
N LEU A 260 -16.87 19.92 10.30
CA LEU A 260 -16.86 19.94 8.85
C LEU A 260 -15.47 20.28 8.30
N MET A 261 -15.15 19.67 7.18
CA MET A 261 -13.96 19.97 6.37
C MET A 261 -14.40 20.11 4.92
N ARG A 262 -14.09 21.24 4.31
CA ARG A 262 -14.37 21.46 2.88
C ARG A 262 -13.30 20.78 2.04
N LEU A 263 -13.73 19.93 1.13
CA LEU A 263 -12.80 19.20 0.25
C LEU A 263 -12.01 20.16 -0.65
N ALA A 264 -12.66 21.23 -1.11
CA ALA A 264 -12.02 22.27 -1.90
C ALA A 264 -10.89 22.98 -1.13
N ASP A 265 -11.16 23.40 0.12
CA ASP A 265 -10.16 24.04 0.97
C ASP A 265 -8.99 23.11 1.28
N ALA A 266 -9.28 21.82 1.51
CA ALA A 266 -8.27 20.82 1.80
C ALA A 266 -7.24 20.67 0.66
N PHE A 267 -7.68 20.85 -0.58
CA PHE A 267 -6.83 20.75 -1.77
C PHE A 267 -6.50 22.11 -2.41
N MET A 268 -6.76 23.21 -1.69
CA MET A 268 -6.50 24.59 -2.15
C MET A 268 -7.11 24.87 -3.54
N LEU A 269 -8.32 24.37 -3.78
CA LEU A 269 -9.01 24.55 -5.05
C LEU A 269 -9.71 25.92 -5.07
N ASP A 270 -9.69 26.57 -6.24
CA ASP A 270 -10.44 27.81 -6.44
C ASP A 270 -11.94 27.50 -6.42
N THR A 271 -12.67 28.20 -5.57
CA THR A 271 -14.13 28.06 -5.45
C THR A 271 -14.81 29.36 -5.88
N ASP A 272 -15.95 29.26 -6.56
CA ASP A 272 -16.79 30.41 -6.90
C ASP A 272 -17.65 30.92 -5.72
N GLY A 273 -17.29 30.52 -4.49
CA GLY A 273 -18.08 30.74 -3.28
C GLY A 273 -19.35 29.87 -3.17
N ASP A 274 -19.92 29.79 -1.96
CA ASP A 274 -21.06 28.93 -1.67
C ASP A 274 -22.40 29.49 -2.17
N GLY A 275 -22.56 30.82 -2.24
CA GLY A 275 -23.84 31.46 -2.59
C GLY A 275 -25.03 30.90 -1.80
N ASP A 276 -26.20 30.76 -2.44
CA ASP A 276 -27.37 30.05 -1.90
C ASP A 276 -27.42 28.58 -2.40
N ARG A 277 -26.25 27.98 -2.67
CA ARG A 277 -26.19 26.63 -3.23
C ARG A 277 -26.46 25.60 -2.14
N ARG A 278 -27.12 24.51 -2.55
CA ARG A 278 -27.19 23.30 -1.73
C ARG A 278 -25.85 22.59 -1.78
N LEU A 279 -25.31 22.29 -0.60
CA LEU A 279 -24.07 21.55 -0.43
C LEU A 279 -24.40 20.11 -0.02
N PHE A 280 -23.44 19.22 -0.21
CA PHE A 280 -23.51 17.86 0.30
C PHE A 280 -22.44 17.66 1.37
N VAL A 281 -22.81 16.93 2.42
CA VAL A 281 -21.88 16.51 3.47
C VAL A 281 -21.79 15.00 3.44
N VAL A 282 -20.61 14.48 3.16
CA VAL A 282 -20.29 13.06 3.31
C VAL A 282 -19.82 12.85 4.75
N VAL A 283 -20.64 12.21 5.58
CA VAL A 283 -20.27 11.89 6.96
C VAL A 283 -19.32 10.72 6.92
N THR A 284 -18.12 10.92 7.45
CA THR A 284 -17.02 9.96 7.38
C THR A 284 -16.50 9.57 8.76
N ARG A 285 -16.02 8.33 8.88
CA ARG A 285 -15.51 7.76 10.14
C ARG A 285 -14.10 7.23 9.96
N SER A 286 -13.25 7.53 10.94
CA SER A 286 -11.92 6.93 11.09
C SER A 286 -11.70 6.56 12.57
N GLY A 287 -11.70 5.26 12.86
CA GLY A 287 -11.75 4.75 14.24
C GLY A 287 -12.98 5.30 14.97
N ASP A 288 -12.77 5.91 16.14
CA ASP A 288 -13.83 6.52 16.94
C ASP A 288 -14.15 7.98 16.54
N LYS A 289 -13.44 8.55 15.56
CA LYS A 289 -13.64 9.94 15.13
C LYS A 289 -14.65 10.01 13.98
N LEU A 290 -15.50 11.04 14.02
CA LEU A 290 -16.49 11.37 12.99
C LEU A 290 -16.27 12.78 12.46
N ALA A 291 -16.35 12.98 11.14
CA ALA A 291 -16.29 14.31 10.51
C ALA A 291 -17.09 14.35 9.21
N GLY A 292 -17.59 15.52 8.86
CA GLY A 292 -18.26 15.76 7.58
C GLY A 292 -17.28 16.30 6.54
N VAL A 293 -17.24 15.69 5.36
CA VAL A 293 -16.54 16.22 4.19
C VAL A 293 -17.56 16.96 3.32
N VAL A 294 -17.41 18.28 3.20
CA VAL A 294 -18.30 19.14 2.40
C VAL A 294 -17.86 19.11 0.94
N VAL A 295 -18.81 18.84 0.05
CA VAL A 295 -18.62 18.71 -1.41
C VAL A 295 -19.78 19.37 -2.16
N ASP A 296 -19.55 19.73 -3.43
CA ASP A 296 -20.54 20.39 -4.29
C ASP A 296 -21.65 19.42 -4.73
N ALA A 297 -21.27 18.17 -5.02
CA ALA A 297 -22.20 17.16 -5.51
C ALA A 297 -21.72 15.75 -5.21
N ILE A 298 -22.69 14.84 -5.06
CA ILE A 298 -22.47 13.39 -5.12
C ILE A 298 -22.84 12.95 -6.52
N VAL A 299 -21.86 12.42 -7.26
CA VAL A 299 -22.02 12.05 -8.67
C VAL A 299 -22.64 10.66 -8.79
N ARG A 300 -21.97 9.65 -8.22
CA ARG A 300 -22.38 8.23 -8.28
C ARG A 300 -21.57 7.36 -7.33
N GLN A 301 -22.02 6.13 -7.12
CA GLN A 301 -21.20 5.06 -6.56
C GLN A 301 -20.56 4.27 -7.71
N GLN A 302 -19.28 3.90 -7.56
CA GLN A 302 -18.55 3.14 -8.57
C GLN A 302 -17.49 2.23 -7.92
N GLU A 303 -17.26 1.07 -8.53
CA GLU A 303 -16.12 0.21 -8.22
C GLU A 303 -14.86 0.76 -8.87
N ILE A 304 -13.82 0.94 -8.05
CA ILE A 304 -12.55 1.53 -8.46
C ILE A 304 -11.36 0.66 -8.05
N VAL A 305 -10.27 0.79 -8.78
CA VAL A 305 -8.97 0.20 -8.43
C VAL A 305 -8.03 1.32 -8.03
N ILE A 306 -7.58 1.33 -6.78
CA ILE A 306 -6.63 2.33 -6.30
C ILE A 306 -5.24 2.00 -6.85
N LYS A 307 -4.62 2.96 -7.53
CA LYS A 307 -3.22 2.92 -7.96
C LYS A 307 -2.41 3.91 -7.12
N SER A 308 -1.18 3.52 -6.77
CA SER A 308 -0.24 4.44 -6.15
C SER A 308 0.13 5.55 -7.13
N ILE A 309 0.24 6.78 -6.64
CA ILE A 309 0.58 7.99 -7.43
C ILE A 309 2.08 8.32 -7.41
N GLY A 310 2.91 7.36 -6.97
CA GLY A 310 4.36 7.51 -6.88
C GLY A 310 4.82 8.31 -5.65
N GLU A 311 6.10 8.14 -5.27
CA GLU A 311 6.65 8.62 -3.99
C GLU A 311 6.55 10.14 -3.76
N ARG A 312 6.53 10.94 -4.83
CA ARG A 312 6.46 12.41 -4.73
C ARG A 312 5.07 12.91 -4.35
N LEU A 313 4.01 12.20 -4.78
CA LEU A 313 2.62 12.56 -4.52
C LEU A 313 2.02 11.77 -3.34
N ALA A 314 2.61 10.63 -2.99
CA ALA A 314 2.26 9.85 -1.78
C ALA A 314 2.50 10.60 -0.45
N ARG A 315 3.14 11.79 -0.49
CA ARG A 315 3.34 12.66 0.68
C ARG A 315 2.25 13.72 0.84
N THR A 316 1.31 13.83 -0.09
CA THR A 316 0.21 14.80 0.01
C THR A 316 -0.82 14.30 1.02
N PRO A 317 -1.03 14.99 2.15
CA PRO A 317 -2.01 14.55 3.14
C PRO A 317 -3.41 14.48 2.55
N GLY A 318 -4.17 13.46 2.91
CA GLY A 318 -5.55 13.25 2.45
C GLY A 318 -5.70 12.53 1.11
N ILE A 319 -4.62 12.04 0.49
CA ILE A 319 -4.68 11.27 -0.77
C ILE A 319 -4.17 9.84 -0.54
N ALA A 320 -5.03 8.85 -0.79
CA ALA A 320 -4.69 7.43 -0.76
C ALA A 320 -4.06 6.92 -2.06
N GLY A 321 -4.34 7.60 -3.18
CA GLY A 321 -3.88 7.22 -4.51
C GLY A 321 -4.71 7.88 -5.60
N ALA A 322 -4.69 7.30 -6.79
CA ALA A 322 -5.54 7.72 -7.91
C ALA A 322 -6.18 6.51 -8.57
N THR A 323 -7.27 6.75 -9.28
CA THR A 323 -7.97 5.73 -10.04
C THR A 323 -8.52 6.34 -11.32
N GLU A 324 -8.80 5.49 -12.30
CA GLU A 324 -9.43 5.89 -13.56
C GLU A 324 -10.91 5.49 -13.51
N ILE A 325 -11.82 6.46 -13.64
CA ILE A 325 -13.27 6.24 -13.47
C ILE A 325 -14.06 6.15 -14.78
N GLY A 326 -13.36 6.24 -15.92
CA GLY A 326 -13.91 6.12 -17.29
C GLY A 326 -13.14 7.01 -18.28
N GLU A 327 -13.07 6.61 -19.56
CA GLU A 327 -12.48 7.38 -20.68
C GLU A 327 -11.17 8.14 -20.37
N GLY A 328 -10.25 7.57 -19.56
CA GLY A 328 -9.00 8.23 -19.18
C GLY A 328 -9.13 9.34 -18.12
N GLU A 329 -10.31 9.56 -17.54
CA GLU A 329 -10.50 10.49 -16.42
C GLU A 329 -9.88 9.90 -15.14
N ILE A 330 -8.79 10.52 -14.71
CA ILE A 330 -8.09 10.18 -13.47
C ILE A 330 -8.67 11.01 -12.33
N VAL A 331 -9.07 10.35 -11.25
CA VAL A 331 -9.53 11.00 -10.01
C VAL A 331 -8.68 10.57 -8.83
N LEU A 332 -8.52 11.48 -7.88
CA LEU A 332 -7.82 11.22 -6.64
C LEU A 332 -8.73 10.47 -5.67
N VAL A 333 -8.16 9.44 -5.05
CA VAL A 333 -8.83 8.66 -4.00
C VAL A 333 -8.47 9.27 -2.66
N ILE A 334 -9.47 9.66 -1.89
CA ILE A 334 -9.30 10.37 -0.62
C ILE A 334 -8.95 9.38 0.50
N ASP A 335 -7.87 9.69 1.22
CA ASP A 335 -7.59 9.07 2.52
C ASP A 335 -8.27 9.90 3.60
N VAL A 336 -9.44 9.46 4.05
CA VAL A 336 -10.22 10.14 5.09
C VAL A 336 -9.46 10.24 6.41
N ALA A 337 -8.70 9.22 6.80
CA ALA A 337 -7.97 9.23 8.06
C ALA A 337 -6.88 10.31 8.04
N SER A 338 -6.07 10.32 6.97
CA SER A 338 -5.05 11.34 6.75
C SER A 338 -5.64 12.75 6.64
N LEU A 339 -6.79 12.89 5.96
CA LEU A 339 -7.51 14.15 5.84
C LEU A 339 -7.98 14.66 7.21
N MET A 340 -8.59 13.79 8.02
CA MET A 340 -9.03 14.13 9.38
C MET A 340 -7.86 14.49 10.30
N GLU A 341 -6.68 13.89 10.13
CA GLU A 341 -5.50 14.24 10.92
C GLU A 341 -4.93 15.61 10.51
N ALA A 342 -4.72 15.82 9.21
CA ALA A 342 -4.13 17.04 8.66
C ALA A 342 -4.99 18.29 8.95
N PHE A 343 -6.32 18.13 8.92
CA PHE A 343 -7.26 19.23 9.07
C PHE A 343 -7.95 19.27 10.45
N GLY A 344 -7.96 18.16 11.20
CA GLY A 344 -8.40 18.12 12.59
C GLY A 344 -7.38 18.67 13.60
N GLY A 345 -6.07 18.65 13.27
CA GLY A 345 -4.96 18.99 14.15
C GLY A 345 -4.55 20.48 14.25
N LYS A 346 -4.97 21.36 13.33
CA LYS A 346 -4.53 22.78 13.26
C LYS A 346 -4.93 23.68 14.45
N ALA A 347 -5.45 23.12 15.55
CA ALA A 347 -5.71 23.84 16.79
C ALA A 347 -4.51 23.88 17.76
N ARG A 348 -3.44 23.08 17.59
CA ARG A 348 -2.30 23.10 18.53
C ARG A 348 -1.16 24.06 18.16
N GLU A 349 -0.92 24.37 16.89
CA GLU A 349 0.31 25.09 16.50
C GLU A 349 0.16 26.61 16.28
N ARG A 350 -1.06 27.15 16.14
CA ARG A 350 -1.23 28.62 16.04
C ARG A 350 -1.09 29.36 17.38
N ARG A 351 -0.86 28.66 18.50
CA ARG A 351 -0.58 29.29 19.82
C ARG A 351 0.92 29.51 20.11
N ALA A 352 1.84 29.13 19.22
CA ALA A 352 3.27 29.31 19.44
C ALA A 352 3.88 30.53 18.73
N TYR A 353 3.14 31.23 17.88
CA TYR A 353 3.59 32.43 17.17
C TYR A 353 2.49 33.49 17.05
N ALA A 354 1.94 33.90 18.20
CA ALA A 354 1.14 35.13 18.32
C ALA A 354 1.65 35.93 19.51
#